data_AF-A0A3N5T5X4-F1
#
_entry.id   AF-A0A3N5T5X4-F1
#
_cell.length_a   1.000
_cell.length_b   1.000
_cell.length_c   1.000
_cell.angle_alpha   90.00
_cell.angle_beta   90.00
_cell.angle_gamma   90.00
#
_symmetry.space_group_name_H-M   'P 1'
#
loop_
_entity.id
_entity.type
_entity.pdbx_description
1 polymer ?
#
loop_
_entity_poly.entity_id
_entity_poly.type
_entity_poly.pdbx_seq_one_letter_code
_entity_poly.pdbx_strand_id
1 'polypeptide(L)'
;MKKIRLKELVQKLLHIEDTPERTALAYSVGVFFGFSPFLGFHTLAGLAIAFLFRLNRVAVLLGVWSNTPWWILPYYTLATWAGLKLTGFRMESSALREILRLGRDQGFFGSEFWNCLASQWGFFWSFTIGSSILSILLALAAYPFSLKWIRFYRHKKNLGDR
;
A
#
# COMPACT_ATOMS: atom_id res chain seq x y z
N MET A 1 4.19 27.02 -29.60
CA MET A 1 5.19 27.33 -28.55
C MET A 1 4.74 27.14 -27.08
N LYS A 2 3.49 26.75 -26.75
CA LYS A 2 3.04 26.52 -25.33
C LYS A 2 3.26 25.09 -24.77
N LYS A 3 3.25 24.05 -25.62
CA LYS A 3 3.33 22.63 -25.19
C LYS A 3 4.65 22.24 -24.50
N ILE A 4 5.78 22.85 -24.90
CA ILE A 4 7.12 22.51 -24.38
C ILE A 4 7.23 22.93 -22.90
N ARG A 5 6.82 24.15 -22.55
CA ARG A 5 6.85 24.66 -21.18
C ARG A 5 5.96 23.87 -20.21
N LEU A 6 4.78 23.40 -20.64
CA LEU A 6 3.90 22.62 -19.79
C LEU A 6 4.49 21.23 -19.47
N LYS A 7 5.10 20.57 -20.47
CA LYS A 7 5.74 19.26 -20.29
C LYS A 7 6.92 19.33 -19.31
N GLU A 8 7.77 20.34 -19.44
CA GLU A 8 8.91 20.58 -18.54
C GLU A 8 8.47 20.93 -17.12
N LEU A 9 7.43 21.76 -16.97
CA LEU A 9 6.87 22.11 -15.67
C LEU A 9 6.28 20.88 -14.97
N VAL A 10 5.54 20.05 -15.73
CA VAL A 10 4.98 18.78 -15.24
C VAL A 10 6.09 17.80 -14.88
N GLN A 11 7.16 17.68 -15.67
CA GLN A 11 8.30 16.82 -15.34
C GLN A 11 9.03 17.26 -14.06
N LYS A 12 9.24 18.56 -13.86
CA LYS A 12 9.79 19.12 -12.62
C LYS A 12 8.86 18.94 -11.44
N LEU A 13 7.56 19.22 -11.60
CA LEU A 13 6.56 19.04 -10.54
C LEU A 13 6.40 17.58 -10.13
N LEU A 14 6.52 16.65 -11.07
CA LEU A 14 6.43 15.21 -10.84
C LEU A 14 7.77 14.56 -10.47
N HIS A 15 8.86 15.34 -10.37
CA HIS A 15 10.21 14.85 -10.07
C HIS A 15 10.65 13.69 -10.96
N ILE A 16 10.32 13.73 -12.25
CA ILE A 16 10.62 12.63 -13.20
C ILE A 16 12.14 12.44 -13.38
N GLU A 17 12.94 13.45 -13.06
CA GLU A 17 14.41 13.43 -13.09
C GLU A 17 15.06 13.01 -11.77
N ASP A 18 14.29 12.54 -10.78
CA ASP A 18 14.86 12.04 -9.52
C ASP A 18 15.86 10.91 -9.78
N THR A 19 16.84 10.77 -8.88
CA THR A 19 17.78 9.65 -8.95
C THR A 19 17.03 8.32 -8.80
N PRO A 20 17.58 7.21 -9.33
CA PRO A 20 16.96 5.88 -9.17
C PRO A 20 16.65 5.55 -7.70
N GLU A 21 17.52 5.97 -6.78
CA GLU A 21 17.41 5.75 -5.34
C GLU A 21 16.23 6.53 -4.76
N ARG A 22 16.09 7.83 -5.09
CA ARG A 22 14.95 8.65 -4.62
C ARG A 22 13.62 8.14 -5.18
N THR A 23 13.61 7.71 -6.44
CA THR A 23 12.41 7.14 -7.09
C THR A 23 12.03 5.81 -6.45
N ALA A 24 12.99 4.94 -6.17
CA ALA A 24 12.77 3.66 -5.49
C ALA A 24 12.27 3.85 -4.05
N LEU A 25 12.83 4.83 -3.32
CA LEU A 25 12.37 5.18 -1.97
C LEU A 25 10.94 5.70 -1.98
N ALA A 26 10.62 6.58 -2.93
CA ALA A 26 9.27 7.08 -3.13
C ALA A 26 8.29 5.94 -3.41
N TYR A 27 8.66 5.00 -4.27
CA TYR A 27 7.85 3.80 -4.54
C TYR A 27 7.66 2.93 -3.29
N SER A 28 8.72 2.64 -2.52
CA SER A 28 8.60 1.83 -1.29
C SER A 28 7.74 2.48 -0.22
N VAL A 29 7.81 3.82 -0.09
CA VAL A 29 6.91 4.58 0.80
C VAL A 29 5.47 4.44 0.30
N GLY A 30 5.24 4.50 -1.00
CA GLY A 30 3.92 4.23 -1.58
C GLY A 30 3.40 2.84 -1.24
N VAL A 31 4.23 1.81 -1.39
CA VAL A 31 3.89 0.41 -1.04
C VAL A 31 3.50 0.29 0.44
N PHE A 32 4.26 0.92 1.34
CA PHE A 32 3.90 0.96 2.76
C PHE A 32 2.47 1.46 2.96
N PHE A 33 2.13 2.62 2.40
CA PHE A 33 0.78 3.17 2.54
C PHE A 33 -0.28 2.31 1.85
N GLY A 34 -0.02 1.81 0.65
CA GLY A 34 -0.96 0.95 -0.09
C GLY A 34 -1.38 -0.30 0.66
N PHE A 35 -0.48 -0.87 1.47
CA PHE A 35 -0.72 -2.07 2.27
C PHE A 35 -0.91 -1.79 3.78
N SER A 36 -0.91 -0.52 4.17
CA SER A 36 -1.14 -0.10 5.56
C SER A 36 -2.57 -0.41 6.03
N PRO A 37 -2.84 -0.36 7.34
CA PRO A 37 -4.21 -0.50 7.86
C PRO A 37 -5.13 0.68 7.54
N PHE A 38 -4.65 1.75 6.88
CA PHE A 38 -5.42 2.94 6.53
C PHE A 38 -6.32 2.71 5.29
N LEU A 39 -7.32 1.85 5.43
CA LEU A 39 -8.32 1.59 4.40
C LEU A 39 -9.00 2.91 3.96
N GLY A 40 -9.10 3.13 2.65
CA GLY A 40 -9.65 4.36 2.06
C GLY A 40 -8.75 5.61 2.15
N PHE A 41 -7.94 5.76 3.20
CA PHE A 41 -7.09 6.94 3.42
C PHE A 41 -5.63 6.79 2.95
N HIS A 42 -5.19 5.59 2.61
CA HIS A 42 -3.82 5.31 2.16
C HIS A 42 -3.32 6.19 1.01
N THR A 43 -4.19 6.54 0.04
CA THR A 43 -3.79 7.43 -1.07
C THR A 43 -3.53 8.85 -0.59
N LEU A 44 -4.40 9.39 0.26
CA LEU A 44 -4.22 10.72 0.84
C LEU A 44 -2.99 10.77 1.75
N ALA A 45 -2.80 9.74 2.60
CA ALA A 45 -1.65 9.62 3.48
C ALA A 45 -0.34 9.53 2.68
N GLY A 46 -0.31 8.68 1.64
CA GLY A 46 0.84 8.57 0.74
C GLY A 46 1.17 9.89 0.05
N LEU A 47 0.16 10.60 -0.45
CA LEU A 47 0.38 11.89 -1.12
C LEU A 47 0.81 12.99 -0.15
N ALA A 48 0.26 13.03 1.06
CA ALA A 48 0.68 13.96 2.11
C ALA A 48 2.16 13.76 2.46
N ILE A 49 2.59 12.50 2.63
CA ILE A 49 3.99 12.16 2.86
C ILE A 49 4.86 12.49 1.65
N ALA A 50 4.38 12.23 0.44
CA ALA A 50 5.10 12.61 -0.78
C ALA A 50 5.34 14.12 -0.83
N PHE A 51 4.37 14.93 -0.41
CA PHE A 51 4.50 16.38 -0.35
C PHE A 51 5.45 16.83 0.75
N LEU A 52 5.29 16.31 1.97
CA LEU A 52 6.08 16.68 3.13
C LEU A 52 7.57 16.40 2.94
N PHE A 53 7.90 15.22 2.37
CA PHE A 53 9.28 14.79 2.15
C PHE A 53 9.81 15.09 0.75
N ARG A 54 9.03 15.83 -0.07
CA ARG A 54 9.38 16.17 -1.46
C ARG A 54 9.82 14.93 -2.27
N LEU A 55 9.04 13.86 -2.17
CA LEU A 55 9.25 12.62 -2.90
C LEU A 55 8.60 12.69 -4.29
N ASN A 56 9.06 11.84 -5.20
CA ASN A 56 8.41 11.66 -6.49
C ASN A 56 6.97 11.14 -6.30
N ARG A 57 6.01 12.03 -6.56
CA ARG A 57 4.57 11.78 -6.36
C ARG A 57 4.06 10.66 -7.25
N VAL A 58 4.58 10.54 -8.47
CA VAL A 58 4.20 9.45 -9.39
C VAL A 58 4.66 8.12 -8.83
N ALA A 59 5.92 8.03 -8.39
CA ALA A 59 6.47 6.82 -7.80
C ALA A 59 5.71 6.42 -6.52
N VAL A 60 5.38 7.38 -5.64
CA VAL A 60 4.54 7.11 -4.46
C VAL A 60 3.18 6.57 -4.89
N LEU A 61 2.47 7.23 -5.81
CA LEU A 61 1.15 6.78 -6.27
C LEU A 61 1.18 5.37 -6.90
N LEU A 62 2.21 5.07 -7.70
CA LEU A 62 2.41 3.73 -8.24
C LEU A 62 2.61 2.68 -7.13
N GLY A 63 3.34 3.04 -6.07
CA GLY A 63 3.48 2.17 -4.90
C GLY A 63 2.17 2.00 -4.14
N VAL A 64 1.43 3.10 -3.92
CA VAL A 64 0.13 3.08 -3.23
C VAL A 64 -0.87 2.19 -3.95
N TRP A 65 -0.96 2.28 -5.28
CA TRP A 65 -1.89 1.51 -6.10
C TRP A 65 -1.40 0.11 -6.49
N SER A 66 -0.29 -0.35 -5.92
CA SER A 66 0.15 -1.74 -6.08
C SER A 66 -0.79 -2.74 -5.38
N ASN A 67 -1.65 -2.26 -4.46
CA ASN A 67 -2.66 -3.00 -3.70
C ASN A 67 -3.91 -3.38 -4.53
N THR A 68 -3.69 -3.97 -5.69
CA THR A 68 -4.78 -4.40 -6.58
C THR A 68 -5.80 -5.36 -5.91
N PRO A 69 -7.06 -5.42 -6.39
CA PRO A 69 -8.14 -6.17 -5.73
C PRO A 69 -7.82 -7.65 -5.45
N TRP A 70 -7.03 -8.28 -6.32
CA TRP A 70 -6.61 -9.67 -6.15
C TRP A 70 -5.55 -9.86 -5.08
N TRP A 71 -4.72 -8.85 -4.80
CA TRP A 71 -3.71 -8.89 -3.74
C TRP A 71 -4.25 -8.46 -2.37
N ILE A 72 -5.28 -7.61 -2.32
CA ILE A 72 -5.88 -7.11 -1.09
C ILE A 72 -6.35 -8.25 -0.18
N LEU A 73 -7.15 -9.18 -0.70
CA LEU A 73 -7.73 -10.26 0.10
C LEU A 73 -6.66 -11.20 0.71
N PRO A 74 -5.71 -11.78 -0.06
CA PRO A 74 -4.67 -12.63 0.51
C PRO A 74 -3.72 -11.85 1.43
N TYR A 75 -3.43 -10.59 1.13
CA TYR A 75 -2.59 -9.76 1.98
C TYR A 75 -3.24 -9.51 3.35
N TYR A 76 -4.47 -8.99 3.39
CA TYR A 76 -5.10 -8.63 4.66
C TYR A 76 -5.51 -9.85 5.49
N THR A 77 -5.81 -10.99 4.85
CA THR A 77 -6.02 -12.25 5.58
C THR A 77 -4.74 -12.73 6.27
N LEU A 78 -3.60 -12.71 5.56
CA LEU A 78 -2.30 -13.05 6.14
C LEU A 78 -1.87 -12.06 7.22
N ALA A 79 -2.04 -10.77 6.97
CA ALA A 79 -1.73 -9.70 7.93
C ALA A 79 -2.54 -9.89 9.22
N THR A 80 -3.86 -10.07 9.10
CA THR A 80 -4.74 -10.29 10.26
C THR A 80 -4.35 -11.55 11.00
N TRP A 81 -4.09 -12.65 10.30
CA TRP A 81 -3.65 -13.90 10.92
C TRP A 81 -2.33 -13.76 11.69
N ALA A 82 -1.35 -13.08 11.10
CA ALA A 82 -0.09 -12.78 11.77
C ALA A 82 -0.32 -11.90 13.01
N GLY A 83 -1.19 -10.90 12.88
CA GLY A 83 -1.61 -10.03 13.98
C GLY A 83 -2.27 -10.78 15.13
N LEU A 84 -3.20 -11.70 14.84
CA LEU A 84 -3.88 -12.53 15.85
C LEU A 84 -2.88 -13.39 16.62
N LYS A 85 -1.89 -13.97 15.91
CA LYS A 85 -0.81 -14.73 16.55
C LYS A 85 0.07 -13.87 17.44
N LEU A 86 0.39 -12.65 17.02
CA LEU A 86 1.27 -11.75 17.76
C LEU A 86 0.60 -11.13 18.99
N THR A 87 -0.68 -10.75 18.89
CA THR A 87 -1.41 -10.17 20.02
C THR A 87 -1.89 -11.22 21.01
N GLY A 88 -1.80 -12.51 20.67
CA GLY A 88 -2.39 -13.59 21.46
C GLY A 88 -3.92 -13.56 21.48
N PHE A 89 -4.55 -12.72 20.65
CA PHE A 89 -6.01 -12.59 20.61
C PHE A 89 -6.60 -13.84 19.95
N ARG A 90 -7.36 -14.61 20.74
CA ARG A 90 -8.10 -15.76 20.25
C ARG A 90 -9.53 -15.31 20.00
N MET A 91 -9.84 -15.09 18.73
CA MET A 91 -11.23 -14.88 18.34
C MET A 91 -12.04 -16.14 18.63
N GLU A 92 -13.19 -15.97 19.27
CA GLU A 92 -14.11 -17.08 19.51
C GLU A 92 -14.57 -17.66 18.17
N SER A 93 -14.53 -18.99 18.02
CA SER A 93 -14.86 -19.65 16.76
C SER A 93 -16.30 -19.40 16.30
N SER A 94 -17.21 -19.06 17.23
CA SER A 94 -18.58 -18.61 16.97
C SER A 94 -18.59 -17.26 16.24
N ALA A 95 -17.91 -16.25 16.78
CA ALA A 95 -17.80 -14.91 16.19
C ALA A 95 -17.13 -14.96 14.80
N LEU A 96 -16.06 -15.74 14.63
CA LEU A 96 -15.42 -15.90 13.32
C LEU A 96 -16.37 -16.51 12.27
N ARG A 97 -17.12 -17.55 12.65
CA ARG A 97 -18.11 -18.17 11.75
C ARG A 97 -19.24 -17.22 11.39
N GLU A 98 -19.66 -16.39 12.34
CA GLU A 98 -20.71 -15.41 12.13
C GLU A 98 -20.26 -14.29 11.17
N ILE A 99 -19.06 -13.73 11.37
CA ILE A 99 -18.46 -12.75 10.44
C ILE A 99 -18.35 -13.33 9.02
N LEU A 100 -17.89 -14.57 8.90
CA LEU A 100 -17.77 -15.26 7.60
C LEU A 100 -19.14 -15.52 6.95
N ARG A 101 -20.15 -15.89 7.74
CA ARG A 101 -21.52 -16.11 7.26
C ARG A 101 -22.14 -14.81 6.78
N LEU A 102 -22.06 -13.75 7.59
CA LEU A 102 -22.58 -12.42 7.24
C LEU A 102 -21.90 -11.86 5.99
N GLY A 103 -20.58 -12.00 5.87
CA GLY A 103 -19.83 -11.57 4.69
C GLY A 103 -20.18 -12.35 3.42
N ARG A 104 -20.54 -13.64 3.54
CA ARG A 104 -20.97 -14.47 2.40
C ARG A 104 -22.42 -14.20 1.99
N ASP A 105 -23.32 -14.12 2.96
CA ASP A 105 -24.77 -14.12 2.70
C ASP A 105 -25.31 -12.70 2.44
N GLN A 106 -24.79 -11.71 3.15
CA GLN A 106 -25.25 -10.30 3.07
C GLN A 106 -24.23 -9.39 2.36
N GLY A 107 -23.01 -9.87 2.15
CA GLY A 107 -21.91 -9.09 1.61
C GLY A 107 -21.33 -8.09 2.62
N PHE A 108 -20.19 -7.50 2.26
CA PHE A 108 -19.45 -6.56 3.10
C PHE A 108 -20.13 -5.19 3.28
N PHE A 109 -21.30 -4.96 2.67
CA PHE A 109 -22.08 -3.72 2.82
C PHE A 109 -23.25 -3.86 3.79
N GLY A 110 -23.51 -5.05 4.34
CA GLY A 110 -24.56 -5.25 5.34
C GLY A 110 -24.23 -4.59 6.68
N SER A 111 -25.21 -3.92 7.30
CA SER A 111 -25.03 -3.29 8.62
C SER A 111 -24.69 -4.30 9.72
N GLU A 112 -25.28 -5.49 9.68
CA GLU A 112 -25.03 -6.56 10.65
C GLU A 112 -23.57 -7.04 10.62
N PHE A 113 -22.98 -7.12 9.42
CA PHE A 113 -21.56 -7.44 9.26
C PHE A 113 -20.69 -6.42 10.00
N TRP A 114 -20.94 -5.13 9.78
CA TRP A 114 -20.17 -4.06 10.42
C TRP A 114 -20.42 -3.98 11.93
N ASN A 115 -21.63 -4.21 12.40
CA ASN A 115 -21.96 -4.24 13.83
C ASN A 115 -21.22 -5.40 14.53
N CYS A 116 -21.27 -6.60 13.94
CA CYS A 116 -20.55 -7.76 14.44
C CYS A 116 -19.03 -7.50 14.44
N LEU A 117 -18.49 -6.99 13.34
CA LEU A 117 -17.06 -6.71 13.22
C LEU A 117 -16.60 -5.62 14.21
N ALA A 118 -17.39 -4.56 14.40
CA ALA A 118 -17.10 -3.48 15.33
C ALA A 118 -17.15 -3.92 16.80
N SER A 119 -17.95 -4.94 17.13
CA SER A 119 -17.97 -5.54 18.47
C SER A 119 -16.64 -6.24 18.83
N GLN A 120 -15.83 -6.60 17.84
CA GLN A 120 -14.58 -7.33 18.01
C GLN A 120 -13.38 -6.39 18.06
N TRP A 121 -13.26 -5.59 19.12
CA TRP A 121 -12.17 -4.61 19.25
C TRP A 121 -10.76 -5.24 19.19
N GLY A 122 -10.61 -6.45 19.74
CA GLY A 122 -9.36 -7.20 19.66
C GLY A 122 -8.97 -7.58 18.23
N PHE A 123 -9.95 -7.83 17.35
CA PHE A 123 -9.72 -8.11 15.94
C PHE A 123 -9.15 -6.89 15.21
N PHE A 124 -9.70 -5.71 15.49
CA PHE A 124 -9.20 -4.45 14.92
C PHE A 124 -7.72 -4.22 15.27
N TRP A 125 -7.32 -4.49 16.52
CA TRP A 125 -5.91 -4.35 16.92
C TRP A 125 -5.01 -5.37 16.27
N SER A 126 -5.44 -6.63 16.20
CA SER A 126 -4.70 -7.67 15.48
C SER A 126 -4.52 -7.31 14.00
N PHE A 127 -5.59 -6.89 13.32
CA PHE A 127 -5.53 -6.41 11.95
C PHE A 127 -4.53 -5.25 11.78
N THR A 128 -4.59 -4.27 12.68
CA THR A 128 -3.75 -3.07 12.62
C THR A 128 -2.27 -3.41 12.80
N ILE A 129 -1.94 -4.19 13.84
CA ILE A 129 -0.57 -4.61 14.13
C ILE A 129 -0.02 -5.48 12.99
N GLY A 130 -0.80 -6.48 12.57
CA GLY A 130 -0.41 -7.38 11.49
C GLY A 130 -0.16 -6.66 10.17
N SER A 131 -1.07 -5.75 9.78
CA SER A 131 -0.92 -4.96 8.55
C SER A 131 0.23 -3.96 8.64
N SER A 132 0.49 -3.39 9.82
CA SER A 132 1.62 -2.46 10.00
C SER A 132 2.95 -3.19 9.84
N ILE A 133 3.10 -4.37 10.43
CA ILE A 133 4.32 -5.19 10.30
C ILE A 133 4.51 -5.64 8.86
N LEU A 134 3.47 -6.22 8.25
CA LEU A 134 3.60 -6.78 6.91
C LEU A 134 3.81 -5.70 5.84
N SER A 135 3.19 -4.53 5.99
CA SER A 135 3.43 -3.38 5.09
C SER A 135 4.85 -2.83 5.19
N ILE A 136 5.44 -2.80 6.40
CA ILE A 136 6.85 -2.45 6.58
C ILE A 136 7.74 -3.46 5.86
N LEU A 137 7.49 -4.76 6.04
CA LEU A 137 8.25 -5.81 5.36
C LEU A 137 8.16 -5.70 3.84
N LEU A 138 6.96 -5.47 3.30
CA LEU A 138 6.75 -5.26 1.87
C LEU A 138 7.43 -4.00 1.36
N ALA A 139 7.39 -2.90 2.12
CA ALA A 139 8.07 -1.66 1.76
C ALA A 139 9.59 -1.82 1.73
N LEU A 140 10.16 -2.50 2.74
CA LEU A 140 11.59 -2.82 2.79
C LEU A 140 12.02 -3.71 1.63
N ALA A 141 11.18 -4.66 1.22
CA ALA A 141 11.42 -5.48 0.02
C ALA A 141 11.27 -4.66 -1.27
N ALA A 142 10.27 -3.78 -1.36
CA ALA A 142 9.97 -3.00 -2.56
C ALA A 142 11.11 -2.04 -2.96
N TYR A 143 11.87 -1.52 -1.99
CA TYR A 143 13.00 -0.61 -2.28
C TYR A 143 14.08 -1.25 -3.17
N PRO A 144 14.75 -2.37 -2.78
CA PRO A 144 15.77 -2.99 -3.63
C PRO A 144 15.21 -3.54 -4.94
N PHE A 145 13.97 -4.05 -4.97
CA PHE A 145 13.34 -4.52 -6.22
C PHE A 145 13.13 -3.37 -7.21
N SER A 146 12.50 -2.28 -6.77
CA SER A 146 12.26 -1.12 -7.62
C SER A 146 13.56 -0.44 -8.04
N LEU A 147 14.56 -0.35 -7.15
CA LEU A 147 15.87 0.23 -7.49
C LEU A 147 16.58 -0.57 -8.58
N LYS A 148 16.65 -1.90 -8.46
CA LYS A 148 17.24 -2.78 -9.48
C LYS A 148 16.52 -2.62 -10.82
N TRP A 149 15.19 -2.60 -10.80
CA TRP A 149 14.37 -2.44 -12.00
C TRP A 149 14.60 -1.09 -12.68
N ILE A 150 14.57 0.02 -11.93
CA ILE A 150 14.78 1.37 -12.47
C ILE A 150 16.18 1.51 -13.07
N ARG A 151 17.21 1.01 -12.38
CA ARG A 151 18.61 1.03 -12.89
C ARG A 151 18.74 0.23 -14.18
N PHE A 152 18.15 -0.97 -14.24
CA PHE A 152 18.15 -1.81 -15.44
C PHE A 152 17.50 -1.10 -16.64
N TYR A 153 16.33 -0.49 -16.45
CA TYR A 153 15.64 0.24 -17.53
C TYR A 153 16.40 1.48 -17.99
N ARG A 154 16.97 2.27 -17.07
CA ARG A 154 17.78 3.45 -17.43
C ARG A 154 19.05 3.06 -18.19
N HIS A 155 19.70 1.96 -17.80
CA HIS A 155 20.87 1.45 -18.51
C HIS A 155 20.54 1.03 -19.95
N LYS A 156 19.42 0.32 -20.16
CA LYS A 156 18.99 -0.10 -21.50
C LYS A 156 18.62 1.09 -22.40
N LYS A 157 17.99 2.12 -21.85
CA LYS A 157 17.67 3.34 -22.59
C LYS A 157 18.93 4.06 -23.09
N ASN A 158 19.93 4.23 -22.22
CA ASN A 158 21.18 4.90 -22.57
C ASN A 158 22.02 4.15 -23.62
N LEU A 159 21.77 2.85 -23.82
CA LEU A 159 22.41 2.03 -24.87
C LEU A 159 21.67 2.08 -26.21
N GLY A 160 20.37 2.38 -26.22
CA GLY A 160 19.57 2.49 -27.44
C GLY A 160 19.62 3.88 -28.10
N ASP A 161 20.08 4.90 -27.37
CA ASP A 161 20.27 6.27 -27.85
C ASP A 161 21.71 6.53 -28.37
N ARG A 162 22.56 5.49 -28.45
CA ARG A 162 23.91 5.52 -29.07
C ARG A 162 23.91 4.73 -30.37
#